data_AF-A0A6A5HUU4-F1
#
_entry.id   AF-A0A6A5HUU4-F1
#
_cell.length_a   1.000
_cell.length_b   1.000
_cell.length_c   1.000
_cell.angle_alpha   90.00
_cell.angle_beta   90.00
_cell.angle_gamma   90.00
#
_symmetry.space_group_name_H-M   'P 1'
#
loop_
_entity.id
_entity.type
_entity.pdbx_description
1 polymer ?
#
loop_
_entity_poly.entity_id
_entity_poly.type
_entity_poly.pdbx_seq_one_letter_code
_entity_poly.pdbx_strand_id
1 'polypeptide(L)'
;MRFTDYSFEFNDEAVHFSVTSHSDKDLVHFNTTGRIGQVIEVIQPPELLSSQLSEQQRVEYELKSLLGNPELPGVELFIRRFVIHFAAKKQRRNTLFVFGIDLDGISNECIAAALRALEESHQEPKRKKSTVFLPSSSFTNHIKSTERSLSDQKASRDGGLNELYSWQSQNRSNAEVFELLDGPPYANGEAHTGHAINKILKDFVVKSRIGLGYKVRFRPGWDCHGLPIELKIGKQQGNLKQRSPLEIRAAARIVADEAIGKQMNAFRRWGVTADWENPYITKSSKYVAAQLDIFAKLVEQKLVYRSFKPVYWSPSSNTALAESELEYNEKHQSTSVYFRFKLINFSSSDVEWAIGVPSKLTQFFALTWTTTPWTLPLNNAICVSPAIKYSVIQLEDDIK
;
A
#
# COMPACT_ATOMS: atom_id res chain seq x y z
N MET A 1 21.60 7.07 36.40
CA MET A 1 21.00 8.41 36.50
C MET A 1 20.00 8.36 37.63
N ARG A 2 20.22 9.12 38.70
CA ARG A 2 19.30 9.18 39.84
C ARG A 2 18.57 10.52 39.73
N PHE A 3 17.25 10.45 39.71
CA PHE A 3 16.38 11.61 39.56
C PHE A 3 15.49 11.70 40.80
N THR A 4 15.50 12.85 41.45
CA THR A 4 14.65 13.11 42.62
C THR A 4 13.98 14.46 42.45
N ASP A 5 12.65 14.46 42.52
CA ASP A 5 11.84 15.68 42.54
C ASP A 5 11.58 16.13 43.98
N TYR A 6 11.61 17.43 44.16
CA TYR A 6 11.36 18.14 45.39
C TYR A 6 10.32 19.23 45.15
N SER A 7 9.56 19.54 46.19
CA SER A 7 8.60 20.62 46.17
C SER A 7 8.50 21.27 47.54
N PHE A 8 8.33 22.58 47.57
CA PHE A 8 8.03 23.34 48.79
C PHE A 8 7.06 24.48 48.47
N GLU A 9 6.32 24.92 49.48
CA GLU A 9 5.44 26.09 49.36
C GLU A 9 6.22 27.37 49.71
N PHE A 10 6.09 28.39 48.87
CA PHE A 10 6.65 29.71 49.09
C PHE A 10 5.70 30.76 48.52
N ASN A 11 5.30 31.75 49.32
CA ASN A 11 4.30 32.76 48.95
C ASN A 11 2.99 32.16 48.39
N ASP A 12 2.46 31.11 49.03
CA ASP A 12 1.25 30.36 48.61
C ASP A 12 1.34 29.70 47.21
N GLU A 13 2.54 29.63 46.62
CA GLU A 13 2.80 28.90 45.37
C GLU A 13 3.68 27.67 45.61
N ALA A 14 3.36 26.57 44.91
CA ALA A 14 4.17 25.35 44.94
C ALA A 14 5.39 25.50 44.02
N VAL A 15 6.57 25.60 44.60
CA VAL A 15 7.84 25.64 43.88
C VAL A 15 8.38 24.22 43.72
N HIS A 16 8.63 23.82 42.49
CA HIS A 16 9.17 22.50 42.15
C HIS A 16 10.63 22.61 41.72
N PHE A 17 11.46 21.68 42.20
CA PHE A 17 12.82 21.54 41.69
C PHE A 17 13.25 20.08 41.68
N SER A 18 14.16 19.75 40.77
CA SER A 18 14.67 18.39 40.60
C SER A 18 16.18 18.38 40.79
N VAL A 19 16.70 17.31 41.40
CA VAL A 19 18.12 17.02 41.44
C VAL A 19 18.37 15.75 40.64
N THR A 20 19.19 15.89 39.61
CA THR A 20 19.54 14.80 38.69
C THR A 20 21.04 14.54 38.75
N SER A 21 21.43 13.37 39.23
CA SER A 21 22.85 12.98 39.28
C SER A 21 23.29 12.30 37.98
N HIS A 22 24.24 12.94 37.29
CA HIS A 22 24.97 12.40 36.15
C HIS A 22 26.33 11.80 36.56
N SER A 23 27.09 11.30 35.59
CA SER A 23 28.39 10.64 35.81
C SER A 23 29.46 11.57 36.39
N ASP A 24 29.46 12.84 35.97
CA ASP A 24 30.51 13.82 36.22
C ASP A 24 29.99 15.10 36.91
N LYS A 25 28.68 15.37 36.86
CA LYS A 25 28.04 16.54 37.47
C LYS A 25 26.67 16.21 38.05
N ASP A 26 26.22 17.02 39.01
CA ASP A 26 24.83 17.03 39.46
C ASP A 26 24.10 18.22 38.82
N LEU A 27 22.87 18.00 38.35
CA LEU A 27 22.01 19.03 37.76
C LEU A 27 20.88 19.35 38.73
N VAL A 28 20.80 20.61 39.17
CA VAL A 28 19.70 21.11 39.98
C VAL A 28 18.86 22.05 39.12
N HIS A 29 17.62 21.67 38.85
CA HIS A 29 16.73 22.40 37.96
C HIS A 29 15.49 22.87 38.73
N PHE A 30 15.33 24.18 38.86
CA PHE A 30 14.15 24.81 39.46
C PHE A 30 13.14 25.12 38.36
N ASN A 31 11.96 24.52 38.46
CA ASN A 31 10.96 24.51 37.41
C ASN A 31 9.77 25.38 37.82
N THR A 32 9.70 26.59 37.28
CA THR A 32 8.49 27.42 37.24
C THR A 32 8.24 27.80 35.79
N THR A 33 7.25 27.12 35.19
CA THR A 33 6.61 27.39 33.89
C THR A 33 7.45 28.14 32.82
N GLY A 34 8.24 27.38 32.07
CA GLY A 34 8.28 27.55 30.60
C GLY A 34 9.29 28.52 29.97
N ARG A 35 10.29 29.07 30.69
CA ARG A 35 11.45 29.73 30.04
C ARG A 35 12.76 29.38 30.76
N ILE A 36 13.86 29.28 30.00
CA ILE A 36 15.22 29.06 30.54
C ILE A 36 15.80 30.45 30.87
N GLY A 37 16.03 30.76 32.14
CA GLY A 37 16.51 32.06 32.60
C GLY A 37 18.03 32.15 32.68
N GLN A 38 18.64 31.46 33.64
CA GLN A 38 20.09 31.46 33.88
C GLN A 38 20.63 30.07 34.20
N VAL A 39 21.85 29.78 33.73
CA VAL A 39 22.58 28.55 34.00
C VAL A 39 23.89 28.92 34.69
N ILE A 40 24.11 28.39 35.90
CA ILE A 40 25.32 28.66 36.69
C ILE A 40 25.99 27.33 37.00
N GLU A 41 27.23 27.18 36.56
CA GLU A 41 28.06 26.04 36.90
C GLU A 41 28.92 26.36 38.12
N VAL A 42 28.76 25.60 39.19
CA VAL A 42 29.65 25.62 40.35
C VAL A 42 30.68 24.52 40.19
N ILE A 43 31.91 24.92 39.91
CA ILE A 43 33.07 24.03 39.83
C ILE A 43 33.66 23.91 41.23
N GLN A 44 33.68 22.70 41.79
CA GLN A 44 34.31 22.44 43.08
C GLN A 44 35.84 22.34 42.87
N PRO A 45 36.66 23.02 43.66
CA PRO A 45 38.11 22.95 43.52
C PRO A 45 38.61 21.54 43.88
N PRO A 46 39.67 21.05 43.22
CA PRO A 46 40.31 19.81 43.62
C PRO A 46 40.88 19.95 45.04
N GLU A 47 40.91 18.85 45.80
CA GLU A 47 41.20 18.74 47.24
C GLU A 47 42.67 19.04 47.63
N LEU A 48 43.30 20.04 47.00
CA LEU A 48 44.71 20.43 47.18
C LEU A 48 44.77 21.85 47.76
N LEU A 49 44.53 21.95 49.07
CA LEU A 49 45.02 23.00 50.01
C LEU A 49 44.31 22.97 51.38
N SER A 50 43.37 22.04 51.61
CA SER A 50 42.53 22.07 52.80
C SER A 50 43.00 21.15 53.94
N SER A 51 44.02 20.32 53.74
CA SER A 51 44.41 19.23 54.68
C SER A 51 44.83 19.67 56.10
N GLN A 52 45.11 20.96 56.34
CA GLN A 52 45.53 21.51 57.64
C GLN A 52 44.43 22.27 58.42
N LEU A 53 43.23 22.41 57.85
CA LEU A 53 42.09 23.12 58.48
C LEU A 53 41.07 22.12 59.07
N SER A 54 40.31 22.53 60.10
CA SER A 54 39.17 21.75 60.59
C SER A 54 38.06 21.68 59.54
N GLU A 55 37.16 20.68 59.62
CA GLU A 55 36.08 20.49 58.62
C GLU A 55 35.25 21.76 58.40
N GLN A 56 34.98 22.50 59.47
CA GLN A 56 34.24 23.76 59.44
C GLN A 56 35.06 24.91 58.80
N GLN A 57 36.36 24.98 59.11
CA GLN A 57 37.28 25.98 58.54
C GLN A 57 37.59 25.73 57.06
N ARG A 58 37.63 24.46 56.62
CA ARG A 58 37.78 24.10 55.20
C ARG A 58 36.60 24.58 54.38
N VAL A 59 35.39 24.30 54.88
CA VAL A 59 34.14 24.72 54.25
C VAL A 59 34.12 26.25 54.14
N GLU A 60 34.43 26.99 55.21
CA GLU A 60 34.48 28.46 55.16
C GLU A 60 35.56 29.02 54.21
N TYR A 61 36.78 28.48 54.23
CA TYR A 61 37.89 28.93 53.39
C TYR A 61 37.62 28.68 51.90
N GLU A 62 37.15 27.48 51.55
CA GLU A 62 36.82 27.09 50.17
C GLU A 62 35.64 27.92 49.62
N LEU A 63 34.63 28.21 50.46
CA LEU A 63 33.49 29.06 50.07
C LEU A 63 33.87 30.52 49.89
N LYS A 64 34.79 31.06 50.70
CA LYS A 64 35.28 32.44 50.56
C LYS A 64 36.08 32.63 49.27
N SER A 65 36.79 31.58 48.83
CA SER A 65 37.57 31.54 47.59
C SER A 65 36.70 31.36 46.34
N LEU A 66 35.66 30.50 46.41
CA LEU A 66 34.79 30.20 45.27
C LEU A 66 33.70 31.25 45.01
N LEU A 67 33.19 31.91 46.05
CA LEU A 67 31.92 32.66 45.97
C LEU A 67 32.02 34.11 46.46
N GLY A 68 33.18 34.61 46.91
CA GLY A 68 33.35 36.02 47.28
C GLY A 68 32.73 36.44 48.64
N ASN A 69 32.30 37.70 48.74
CA ASN A 69 31.95 38.39 50.00
C ASN A 69 30.71 37.76 50.70
N PRO A 70 30.57 37.79 52.05
CA PRO A 70 29.44 37.15 52.74
C PRO A 70 28.07 37.80 52.55
N GLU A 71 28.02 39.04 52.06
CA GLU A 71 26.81 39.86 51.93
C GLU A 71 26.25 39.89 50.50
N LEU A 72 26.20 38.74 49.83
CA LEU A 72 25.62 38.66 48.48
C LEU A 72 24.11 38.41 48.57
N PRO A 73 23.25 39.23 47.95
CA PRO A 73 21.80 39.03 47.93
C PRO A 73 21.35 38.03 46.85
N GLY A 74 20.17 37.43 47.02
CA GLY A 74 19.48 36.64 45.98
C GLY A 74 20.13 35.29 45.64
N VAL A 75 20.39 35.06 44.35
CA VAL A 75 20.86 33.77 43.76
C VAL A 75 22.15 33.28 44.37
N GLU A 76 23.09 34.18 44.59
CA GLU A 76 24.44 33.83 45.01
C GLU A 76 24.41 33.27 46.44
N LEU A 77 23.56 33.82 47.31
CA LEU A 77 23.31 33.27 48.64
C LEU A 77 22.61 31.90 48.59
N PHE A 78 21.68 31.72 47.65
CA PHE A 78 20.99 30.45 47.43
C PHE A 78 21.95 29.34 47.01
N ILE A 79 22.75 29.60 45.97
CA ILE A 79 23.79 28.69 45.50
C ILE A 79 24.76 28.37 46.64
N ARG A 80 25.21 29.39 47.38
CA ARG A 80 26.12 29.21 48.52
C ARG A 80 25.56 28.25 49.56
N ARG A 81 24.30 28.41 49.97
CA ARG A 81 23.69 27.53 50.98
C ARG A 81 23.44 26.11 50.48
N PHE A 82 23.06 25.94 49.21
CA PHE A 82 22.93 24.62 48.59
C PHE A 82 24.27 23.90 48.48
N VAL A 83 25.33 24.61 48.08
CA VAL A 83 26.70 24.07 48.01
C VAL A 83 27.19 23.67 49.40
N ILE A 84 26.95 24.48 50.43
CA ILE A 84 27.24 24.12 51.83
C ILE A 84 26.51 22.83 52.22
N HIS A 85 25.22 22.72 51.89
CA HIS A 85 24.40 21.56 52.23
C HIS A 85 24.93 20.27 51.57
N PHE A 86 25.29 20.32 50.29
CA PHE A 86 25.89 19.17 49.59
C PHE A 86 27.30 18.83 50.12
N ALA A 87 28.11 19.85 50.43
CA ALA A 87 29.44 19.67 51.01
C ALA A 87 29.39 18.99 52.39
N ALA A 88 28.44 19.40 53.26
CA ALA A 88 28.22 18.80 54.57
C ALA A 88 27.79 17.32 54.47
N LYS A 89 27.12 16.93 53.38
CA LYS A 89 26.72 15.54 53.09
C LYS A 89 27.79 14.73 52.33
N LYS A 90 29.03 15.24 52.23
CA LYS A 90 30.14 14.63 51.45
C LYS A 90 29.83 14.43 49.96
N GLN A 91 28.88 15.16 49.40
CA GLN A 91 28.49 15.12 47.99
C GLN A 91 29.20 16.26 47.23
N ARG A 92 30.53 16.17 47.11
CA ARG A 92 31.37 17.18 46.46
C ARG A 92 31.50 16.91 44.96
N ARG A 93 30.49 17.26 44.17
CA ARG A 93 30.49 17.15 42.70
C ARG A 93 30.28 18.52 42.07
N ASN A 94 30.80 18.71 40.86
CA ASN A 94 30.49 19.88 40.05
C ASN A 94 28.98 19.93 39.84
N THR A 95 28.38 21.08 40.09
CA THR A 95 26.91 21.21 40.11
C THR A 95 26.46 22.29 39.15
N LEU A 96 25.54 21.94 38.27
CA LEU A 96 24.91 22.87 37.34
C LEU A 96 23.54 23.29 37.90
N PHE A 97 23.38 24.57 38.18
CA PHE A 97 22.10 25.15 38.59
C PHE A 97 21.41 25.79 37.39
N VAL A 98 20.16 25.41 37.14
CA VAL A 98 19.33 25.98 36.08
C VAL A 98 18.10 26.62 36.70
N PHE A 99 17.95 27.93 36.50
CA PHE A 99 16.86 28.74 37.04
C PHE A 99 15.91 29.21 35.93
N GLY A 100 14.61 29.17 36.24
CA GLY A 100 13.51 29.37 35.30
C GLY A 100 12.91 30.77 35.13
N ILE A 101 13.39 31.86 35.77
CA ILE A 101 13.24 33.34 35.48
C ILE A 101 13.57 34.17 36.77
N ASP A 102 13.87 35.47 36.59
CA ASP A 102 14.17 36.59 37.52
C ASP A 102 14.32 36.25 38.99
N LEU A 103 15.56 36.37 39.43
CA LEU A 103 16.01 35.90 40.73
C LEU A 103 16.06 36.99 41.80
N ASP A 104 15.32 38.08 41.57
CA ASP A 104 15.19 39.21 42.50
C ASP A 104 14.29 38.90 43.70
N GLY A 105 13.58 37.76 43.69
CA GLY A 105 12.63 37.34 44.73
C GLY A 105 13.13 36.26 45.69
N ILE A 106 14.39 35.81 45.60
CA ILE A 106 14.92 34.78 46.53
C ILE A 106 15.14 35.40 47.91
N SER A 107 14.14 35.24 48.78
CA SER A 107 14.26 35.58 50.21
C SER A 107 14.93 34.43 50.99
N ASN A 108 15.50 34.74 52.17
CA ASN A 108 16.08 33.73 53.07
C ASN A 108 15.09 32.60 53.43
N GLU A 109 13.79 32.90 53.44
CA GLU A 109 12.71 31.95 53.73
C GLU A 109 12.55 30.91 52.62
N CYS A 110 12.65 31.35 51.36
CA CYS A 110 12.67 30.45 50.19
C CYS A 110 13.86 29.49 50.26
N ILE A 111 15.05 30.00 50.59
CA ILE A 111 16.25 29.15 50.74
C ILE A 111 16.07 28.13 51.85
N ALA A 112 15.51 28.53 53.00
CA ALA A 112 15.27 27.65 54.12
C ALA A 112 14.17 26.59 53.85
N ALA A 113 13.14 26.93 53.09
CA ALA A 113 12.10 25.99 52.67
C ALA A 113 12.65 24.94 51.68
N ALA A 114 13.45 25.36 50.70
CA ALA A 114 14.07 24.46 49.73
C ALA A 114 15.06 23.48 50.37
N LEU A 115 15.85 23.93 51.37
CA LEU A 115 16.75 23.07 52.14
C LEU A 115 16.00 22.08 53.04
N ARG A 116 14.85 22.46 53.61
CA ARG A 116 13.98 21.53 54.36
C ARG A 116 13.39 20.44 53.47
N ALA A 117 12.93 20.78 52.27
CA ALA A 117 12.43 19.80 51.31
C ALA A 117 13.51 18.75 50.92
N LEU A 118 14.79 19.15 50.88
CA LEU A 118 15.91 18.22 50.68
C LEU A 118 16.14 17.26 51.85
N GLU A 119 15.74 17.63 53.07
CA GLU A 119 15.86 16.80 54.26
C GLU A 119 14.65 15.85 54.43
N GLU A 120 13.46 16.29 54.02
CA GLU A 120 12.21 15.53 54.17
C GLU A 120 12.04 14.37 53.16
N SER A 121 12.73 14.39 52.01
CA SER A 121 12.59 13.38 50.93
C SER A 121 13.08 11.96 51.27
N HIS A 122 13.66 11.75 52.47
CA HIS A 122 14.01 10.42 52.94
C HIS A 122 12.82 9.57 53.42
N GLN A 123 11.59 10.09 53.40
CA GLN A 123 10.38 9.29 53.56
C GLN A 123 9.69 9.06 52.20
N GLU A 124 9.75 7.82 51.68
CA GLU A 124 9.09 7.44 50.42
C GLU A 124 7.58 7.75 50.46
N PRO A 125 7.00 8.38 49.41
CA PRO A 125 5.57 8.67 49.38
C PRO A 125 4.77 7.38 49.16
N LYS A 126 3.87 7.06 50.10
CA LYS A 126 2.87 5.99 49.97
C LYS A 126 1.98 6.24 48.74
N ARG A 127 2.20 5.49 47.65
CA ARG A 127 1.31 5.46 46.47
C ARG A 127 -0.13 5.16 46.90
N LYS A 128 -1.04 6.12 46.72
CA LYS A 128 -2.50 5.89 46.82
C LYS A 128 -2.89 4.84 45.77
N LYS A 129 -3.40 3.68 46.21
CA LYS A 129 -3.93 2.64 45.32
C LYS A 129 -5.11 3.23 44.52
N SER A 130 -5.11 3.06 43.20
CA SER A 130 -6.15 3.56 42.30
C SER A 130 -7.50 2.92 42.62
N THR A 131 -8.50 3.71 43.00
CA THR A 131 -9.88 3.26 43.30
C THR A 131 -10.74 3.07 42.06
N VAL A 132 -10.17 3.24 40.85
CA VAL A 132 -10.87 3.17 39.57
C VAL A 132 -10.35 2.00 38.76
N PHE A 133 -11.25 1.13 38.30
CA PHE A 133 -10.94 0.04 37.39
C PHE A 133 -10.81 0.57 35.96
N LEU A 134 -9.60 0.94 35.56
CA LEU A 134 -9.30 1.31 34.18
C LEU A 134 -9.19 0.04 33.31
N PRO A 135 -9.70 0.04 32.07
CA PRO A 135 -9.45 -1.04 31.13
C PRO A 135 -7.94 -1.22 30.91
N SER A 136 -7.44 -2.41 31.26
CA SER A 136 -6.06 -2.80 30.98
C SER A 136 -6.04 -3.89 29.91
N SER A 137 -5.34 -3.64 28.81
CA SER A 137 -5.16 -4.62 27.74
C SER A 137 -3.72 -4.60 27.24
N SER A 138 -3.21 -5.77 26.86
CA SER A 138 -1.95 -5.91 26.13
C SER A 138 -2.12 -5.67 24.62
N PHE A 139 -3.35 -5.36 24.17
CA PHE A 139 -3.64 -5.09 22.77
C PHE A 139 -2.97 -3.80 22.30
N THR A 140 -2.14 -3.91 21.26
CA THR A 140 -1.44 -2.77 20.68
C THR A 140 -2.39 -1.92 19.84
N ASN A 141 -2.65 -0.69 20.26
CA ASN A 141 -3.58 0.21 19.57
C ASN A 141 -3.10 0.68 18.18
N HIS A 142 -1.79 0.70 17.94
CA HIS A 142 -1.23 1.17 16.67
C HIS A 142 -0.05 0.30 16.23
N ILE A 143 -0.09 -0.15 14.98
CA ILE A 143 0.99 -0.90 14.34
C ILE A 143 1.57 -0.01 13.24
N LYS A 144 2.89 0.19 13.23
CA LYS A 144 3.56 0.98 12.19
C LYS A 144 3.38 0.31 10.83
N SER A 145 3.25 1.10 9.77
CA SER A 145 3.12 0.59 8.39
C SER A 145 4.25 -0.39 8.02
N THR A 146 5.48 -0.12 8.44
CA THR A 146 6.66 -0.98 8.23
C THR A 146 6.56 -2.34 8.90
N GLU A 147 5.83 -2.43 10.01
CA GLU A 147 5.66 -3.65 10.82
C GLU A 147 4.38 -4.41 10.47
N ARG A 148 3.43 -3.74 9.78
CA ARG A 148 2.09 -4.26 9.48
C ARG A 148 2.13 -5.61 8.79
N SER A 149 2.95 -5.74 7.74
CA SER A 149 3.03 -7.00 6.98
C SER A 149 3.56 -8.17 7.82
N LEU A 150 4.51 -7.93 8.72
CA LEU A 150 5.04 -8.97 9.60
C LEU A 150 3.99 -9.35 10.66
N SER A 151 3.28 -8.35 11.18
CA SER A 151 2.19 -8.56 12.13
C SER A 151 1.04 -9.36 11.52
N ASP A 152 0.58 -9.04 10.30
CA ASP A 152 -0.48 -9.77 9.61
C ASP A 152 -0.06 -11.22 9.31
N GLN A 153 1.19 -11.45 8.89
CA GLN A 153 1.70 -12.81 8.69
C GLN A 153 1.74 -13.61 9.99
N LYS A 154 2.19 -12.99 11.08
CA LYS A 154 2.19 -13.62 12.40
C LYS A 154 0.78 -13.93 12.86
N ALA A 155 -0.16 -12.98 12.73
CA ALA A 155 -1.56 -13.20 13.07
C ALA A 155 -2.20 -14.32 12.24
N SER A 156 -1.89 -14.39 10.94
CA SER A 156 -2.37 -15.46 10.06
C SER A 156 -1.85 -16.84 10.48
N ARG A 157 -0.56 -16.93 10.86
CA ARG A 157 0.07 -18.17 11.32
C ARG A 157 -0.45 -18.58 12.70
N ASP A 158 -0.38 -17.68 13.68
CA ASP A 158 -0.75 -17.95 15.06
C ASP A 158 -2.27 -18.20 15.19
N GLY A 159 -3.08 -17.56 14.34
CA GLY A 159 -4.52 -17.77 14.23
C GLY A 159 -4.95 -19.01 13.43
N GLY A 160 -4.00 -19.80 12.90
CA GLY A 160 -4.31 -21.03 12.18
C GLY A 160 -5.00 -20.86 10.82
N LEU A 161 -4.88 -19.68 10.19
CA LEU A 161 -5.54 -19.42 8.90
C LEU A 161 -4.95 -20.26 7.76
N ASN A 162 -3.68 -20.64 7.85
CA ASN A 162 -3.02 -21.47 6.85
C ASN A 162 -3.57 -22.90 6.87
N GLU A 163 -3.90 -23.41 8.05
CA GLU A 163 -4.41 -24.74 8.31
C GLU A 163 -5.95 -24.80 8.23
N LEU A 164 -6.64 -23.65 8.21
CA LEU A 164 -8.10 -23.57 8.22
C LEU A 164 -8.75 -24.41 7.09
N TYR A 165 -8.18 -24.39 5.89
CA TYR A 165 -8.72 -25.15 4.76
C TYR A 165 -8.61 -26.66 4.94
N SER A 166 -7.45 -27.15 5.41
CA SER A 166 -7.25 -28.58 5.66
C SER A 166 -8.05 -29.04 6.87
N TRP A 167 -8.08 -28.23 7.94
CA TRP A 167 -8.87 -28.48 9.14
C TRP A 167 -10.36 -28.66 8.81
N GLN A 168 -10.97 -27.73 8.07
CA GLN A 168 -12.41 -27.85 7.74
C GLN A 168 -12.66 -29.09 6.87
N SER A 169 -11.75 -29.42 5.95
CA SER A 169 -11.92 -30.56 5.04
C SER A 169 -11.94 -31.90 5.80
N GLN A 170 -11.10 -32.01 6.84
CA GLN A 170 -10.96 -33.19 7.70
C GLN A 170 -12.08 -33.28 8.75
N ASN A 171 -12.45 -32.16 9.37
CA ASN A 171 -13.39 -32.15 10.50
C ASN A 171 -14.87 -32.04 10.08
N ARG A 172 -15.15 -31.85 8.79
CA ARG A 172 -16.51 -31.66 8.26
C ARG A 172 -16.88 -32.68 7.18
N SER A 173 -16.39 -33.90 7.30
CA SER A 173 -16.67 -34.98 6.35
C SER A 173 -18.16 -35.23 6.12
N ASN A 174 -19.00 -35.05 7.15
CA ASN A 174 -20.45 -35.26 7.11
C ASN A 174 -21.29 -33.98 6.90
N ALA A 175 -20.64 -32.82 6.73
CA ALA A 175 -21.37 -31.57 6.52
C ALA A 175 -21.78 -31.38 5.05
N GLU A 176 -22.80 -30.56 4.83
CA GLU A 176 -23.22 -30.15 3.49
C GLU A 176 -22.06 -29.46 2.75
N VAL A 177 -21.86 -29.83 1.48
CA VAL A 177 -20.75 -29.33 0.66
C VAL A 177 -21.16 -28.04 -0.04
N PHE A 178 -20.42 -26.97 0.23
CA PHE A 178 -20.47 -25.74 -0.55
C PHE A 178 -19.29 -25.69 -1.52
N GLU A 179 -19.56 -25.69 -2.82
CA GLU A 179 -18.53 -25.66 -3.87
C GLU A 179 -18.50 -24.29 -4.53
N LEU A 180 -17.33 -23.66 -4.53
CA LEU A 180 -17.09 -22.39 -5.22
C LEU A 180 -16.06 -22.60 -6.32
N LEU A 181 -16.49 -22.38 -7.56
CA LEU A 181 -15.60 -22.45 -8.72
C LEU A 181 -14.83 -21.14 -8.85
N ASP A 182 -13.51 -21.24 -8.81
CA ASP A 182 -12.64 -20.10 -9.05
C ASP A 182 -12.50 -19.86 -10.56
N GLY A 183 -12.77 -18.66 -11.05
CA GLY A 183 -12.34 -18.24 -12.38
C GLY A 183 -10.81 -18.10 -12.42
N PRO A 184 -10.10 -18.79 -13.34
CA PRO A 184 -8.65 -18.84 -13.32
C PRO A 184 -8.05 -17.52 -13.84
N PRO A 185 -7.25 -16.77 -13.05
CA PRO A 185 -6.46 -15.66 -13.59
C PRO A 185 -5.46 -16.12 -14.65
N TYR A 186 -5.13 -15.23 -15.58
CA TYR A 186 -4.04 -15.44 -16.53
C TYR A 186 -2.68 -15.50 -15.80
N ALA A 187 -1.91 -16.55 -16.08
CA ALA A 187 -0.57 -16.76 -15.55
C ALA A 187 0.48 -15.96 -16.35
N ASN A 188 0.29 -14.65 -16.48
CA ASN A 188 1.12 -13.78 -17.31
C ASN A 188 1.77 -12.63 -16.55
N GLY A 189 1.62 -12.50 -15.23
CA GLY A 189 2.06 -11.30 -14.53
C GLY A 189 1.95 -11.35 -13.02
N GLU A 190 2.27 -10.21 -12.39
CA GLU A 190 2.13 -10.03 -10.95
C GLU A 190 0.66 -9.76 -10.57
N ALA A 191 0.33 -10.05 -9.32
CA ALA A 191 -1.01 -9.80 -8.80
C ALA A 191 -1.21 -8.29 -8.57
N HIS A 192 -2.30 -7.75 -9.13
CA HIS A 192 -2.71 -6.34 -8.98
C HIS A 192 -4.01 -6.21 -8.18
N THR A 193 -4.45 -4.97 -7.92
CA THR A 193 -5.66 -4.66 -7.11
C THR A 193 -6.92 -5.38 -7.60
N GLY A 194 -7.14 -5.48 -8.92
CA GLY A 194 -8.25 -6.28 -9.46
C GLY A 194 -8.26 -7.75 -9.00
N HIS A 195 -7.07 -8.39 -8.92
CA HIS A 195 -6.96 -9.74 -8.36
C HIS A 195 -7.30 -9.74 -6.87
N ALA A 196 -6.83 -8.74 -6.11
CA ALA A 196 -7.10 -8.62 -4.68
C ALA A 196 -8.61 -8.53 -4.40
N ILE A 197 -9.32 -7.63 -5.10
CA ILE A 197 -10.77 -7.48 -4.97
C ILE A 197 -11.47 -8.81 -5.24
N ASN A 198 -11.14 -9.48 -6.35
CA ASN A 198 -11.78 -10.74 -6.71
C ASN A 198 -11.51 -11.86 -5.69
N LYS A 199 -10.25 -12.03 -5.27
CA LYS A 199 -9.86 -13.13 -4.37
C LYS A 199 -10.33 -12.90 -2.94
N ILE A 200 -10.28 -11.66 -2.44
CA ILE A 200 -10.75 -11.32 -1.09
C ILE A 200 -12.27 -11.48 -0.98
N LEU A 201 -13.04 -11.09 -2.01
CA LEU A 201 -14.50 -11.30 -2.01
C LEU A 201 -14.86 -12.78 -2.02
N LYS A 202 -14.18 -13.60 -2.81
CA LYS A 202 -14.36 -15.06 -2.79
C LYS A 202 -13.99 -15.66 -1.43
N ASP A 203 -12.89 -15.21 -0.84
CA ASP A 203 -12.44 -15.64 0.48
C ASP A 203 -13.44 -15.30 1.58
N PHE A 204 -14.06 -14.13 1.54
CA PHE A 204 -15.14 -13.76 2.46
C PHE A 204 -16.30 -14.76 2.39
N VAL A 205 -16.72 -15.15 1.18
CA VAL A 205 -17.76 -16.17 1.00
C VAL A 205 -17.29 -17.54 1.54
N VAL A 206 -16.07 -17.96 1.21
CA VAL A 206 -15.49 -19.23 1.69
C VAL A 206 -15.47 -19.28 3.22
N LYS A 207 -14.90 -18.27 3.87
CA LYS A 207 -14.81 -18.19 5.33
C LYS A 207 -16.17 -18.08 6.00
N SER A 208 -17.13 -17.36 5.40
CA SER A 208 -18.51 -17.31 5.88
C SER A 208 -19.19 -18.67 5.85
N ARG A 209 -19.05 -19.42 4.76
CA ARG A 209 -19.60 -20.78 4.63
C ARG A 209 -18.93 -21.76 5.58
N ILE A 210 -17.62 -21.61 5.82
CA ILE A 210 -16.94 -22.32 6.90
C ILE A 210 -17.53 -21.89 8.26
N GLY A 211 -17.73 -20.61 8.54
CA GLY A 211 -18.37 -20.16 9.79
C GLY A 211 -19.74 -20.77 10.03
N LEU A 212 -20.53 -20.97 8.97
CA LEU A 212 -21.88 -21.54 9.01
C LEU A 212 -21.93 -23.08 9.06
N GLY A 213 -20.78 -23.76 9.16
CA GLY A 213 -20.73 -25.22 9.32
C GLY A 213 -20.61 -26.05 8.03
N TYR A 214 -20.59 -25.43 6.84
CA TYR A 214 -20.46 -26.16 5.57
C TYR A 214 -19.05 -26.72 5.37
N LYS A 215 -18.93 -27.83 4.64
CA LYS A 215 -17.66 -28.27 4.06
C LYS A 215 -17.42 -27.49 2.77
N VAL A 216 -16.36 -26.69 2.70
CA VAL A 216 -16.09 -25.88 1.50
C VAL A 216 -15.09 -26.57 0.58
N ARG A 217 -15.40 -26.58 -0.72
CA ARG A 217 -14.48 -26.91 -1.82
C ARG A 217 -14.18 -25.64 -2.61
N PHE A 218 -12.96 -25.15 -2.48
CA PHE A 218 -12.49 -23.98 -3.23
C PHE A 218 -11.06 -24.25 -3.71
N ARG A 219 -10.96 -24.60 -5.00
CA ARG A 219 -9.69 -24.90 -5.66
C ARG A 219 -9.30 -23.73 -6.56
N PRO A 220 -8.18 -23.05 -6.28
CA PRO A 220 -7.72 -21.98 -7.14
C PRO A 220 -7.23 -22.57 -8.47
N GLY A 221 -7.33 -21.79 -9.55
CA GLY A 221 -6.74 -22.20 -10.81
C GLY A 221 -6.06 -21.10 -11.57
N TRP A 222 -5.40 -21.48 -12.66
CA TRP A 222 -4.63 -20.58 -13.50
C TRP A 222 -4.79 -20.94 -14.97
N ASP A 223 -4.96 -19.90 -15.78
CA ASP A 223 -4.96 -20.02 -17.22
C ASP A 223 -3.57 -19.74 -17.79
N CYS A 224 -2.98 -20.75 -18.43
CA CYS A 224 -1.60 -20.76 -18.88
C CYS A 224 -1.44 -20.72 -20.40
N HIS A 225 -2.54 -20.65 -21.16
CA HIS A 225 -2.51 -20.65 -22.61
C HIS A 225 -2.92 -19.28 -23.18
N GLY A 226 -2.78 -19.12 -24.49
CA GLY A 226 -3.28 -17.96 -25.23
C GLY A 226 -2.23 -16.89 -25.54
N LEU A 227 -2.64 -15.91 -26.35
CA LEU A 227 -1.78 -14.84 -26.86
C LEU A 227 -1.04 -14.02 -25.78
N PRO A 228 -1.62 -13.73 -24.59
CA PRO A 228 -0.94 -12.90 -23.59
C PRO A 228 0.41 -13.47 -23.12
N ILE A 229 0.55 -14.80 -23.03
CA ILE A 229 1.83 -15.40 -22.61
C ILE A 229 2.86 -15.34 -23.74
N GLU A 230 2.43 -15.56 -24.99
CA GLU A 230 3.31 -15.48 -26.16
C GLU A 230 3.87 -14.06 -26.35
N LEU A 231 3.01 -13.04 -26.24
CA LEU A 231 3.44 -11.64 -26.28
C LEU A 231 4.47 -11.32 -25.19
N LYS A 232 4.31 -11.89 -23.99
CA LYS A 232 5.26 -11.68 -22.89
C LYS A 232 6.62 -12.32 -23.16
N ILE A 233 6.65 -13.53 -23.71
CA ILE A 233 7.90 -14.18 -24.12
C ILE A 233 8.59 -13.36 -25.20
N GLY A 234 7.84 -12.84 -26.18
CA GLY A 234 8.38 -11.99 -27.24
C GLY A 234 9.04 -10.71 -26.71
N LYS A 235 8.45 -10.08 -25.68
CA LYS A 235 9.05 -8.92 -25.00
C LYS A 235 10.32 -9.27 -24.22
N GLN A 236 10.38 -10.44 -23.58
CA GLN A 236 11.50 -10.84 -22.72
C GLN A 236 12.68 -11.44 -23.49
N GLN A 237 12.41 -12.20 -24.54
CA GLN A 237 13.40 -13.07 -25.18
C GLN A 237 13.65 -12.74 -26.66
N GLY A 238 13.09 -11.64 -27.16
CA GLY A 238 13.29 -11.15 -28.52
C GLY A 238 12.45 -11.88 -29.58
N ASN A 239 12.95 -11.93 -30.81
CA ASN A 239 12.15 -12.30 -31.99
C ASN A 239 11.75 -13.79 -31.98
N LEU A 240 10.48 -14.05 -31.63
CA LEU A 240 9.90 -15.40 -31.59
C LEU A 240 9.87 -16.09 -32.96
N LYS A 241 9.96 -15.33 -34.06
CA LYS A 241 9.85 -15.85 -35.44
C LYS A 241 10.96 -16.84 -35.83
N GLN A 242 12.08 -16.85 -35.11
CA GLN A 242 13.21 -17.74 -35.39
C GLN A 242 13.21 -19.01 -34.53
N ARG A 243 12.23 -19.18 -33.64
CA ARG A 243 12.19 -20.31 -32.70
C ARG A 243 11.22 -21.38 -33.16
N SER A 244 11.52 -22.62 -32.82
CA SER A 244 10.63 -23.74 -33.07
C SER A 244 9.38 -23.67 -32.15
N PRO A 245 8.23 -24.23 -32.58
CA PRO A 245 7.05 -24.33 -31.73
C PRO A 245 7.26 -25.08 -30.41
N LEU A 246 8.26 -25.97 -30.33
CA LEU A 246 8.62 -26.67 -29.11
C LEU A 246 9.31 -25.74 -28.12
N GLU A 247 10.27 -24.93 -28.58
CA GLU A 247 10.99 -23.96 -27.76
C GLU A 247 10.06 -22.87 -27.23
N ILE A 248 9.13 -22.36 -28.07
CA ILE A 248 8.15 -21.36 -27.65
C ILE A 248 7.26 -21.92 -26.54
N ARG A 249 6.75 -23.15 -26.69
CA ARG A 249 5.91 -23.79 -25.66
C ARG A 249 6.69 -24.09 -24.38
N ALA A 250 7.96 -24.47 -24.48
CA ALA A 250 8.81 -24.67 -23.31
C ALA A 250 9.04 -23.36 -22.55
N ALA A 251 9.36 -22.28 -23.26
CA ALA A 251 9.50 -20.95 -22.67
C ALA A 251 8.18 -20.46 -22.04
N ALA A 252 7.04 -20.67 -22.70
CA ALA A 252 5.72 -20.33 -22.17
C ALA A 252 5.42 -21.04 -20.86
N ARG A 253 5.78 -22.32 -20.74
CA ARG A 253 5.61 -23.07 -19.49
C ARG A 253 6.40 -22.46 -18.34
N ILE A 254 7.66 -22.07 -18.58
CA ILE A 254 8.51 -21.44 -17.56
C ILE A 254 7.88 -20.12 -17.09
N VAL A 255 7.49 -19.25 -18.02
CA VAL A 255 6.85 -17.97 -17.69
C VAL A 255 5.54 -18.16 -16.92
N ALA A 256 4.74 -19.17 -17.29
CA ALA A 256 3.51 -19.51 -16.57
C ALA A 256 3.81 -19.97 -15.15
N ASP A 257 4.77 -20.86 -14.96
CA ASP A 257 5.13 -21.40 -13.63
C ASP A 257 5.65 -20.30 -12.69
N GLU A 258 6.47 -19.39 -13.19
CA GLU A 258 6.92 -18.22 -12.43
C GLU A 258 5.77 -17.30 -12.04
N ALA A 259 4.85 -17.02 -12.98
CA ALA A 259 3.69 -16.17 -12.71
C ALA A 259 2.73 -16.81 -11.70
N ILE A 260 2.47 -18.11 -11.82
CA ILE A 260 1.67 -18.89 -10.85
C ILE A 260 2.29 -18.76 -9.46
N GLY A 261 3.60 -18.98 -9.33
CA GLY A 261 4.29 -18.87 -8.05
C GLY A 261 4.15 -17.49 -7.41
N LYS A 262 4.35 -16.42 -8.19
CA LYS A 262 4.19 -15.04 -7.71
C LYS A 262 2.75 -14.73 -7.28
N GLN A 263 1.78 -15.08 -8.11
CA GLN A 263 0.36 -14.84 -7.82
C GLN A 263 -0.13 -15.66 -6.62
N MET A 264 0.24 -16.94 -6.55
CA MET A 264 -0.10 -17.81 -5.42
C MET A 264 0.45 -17.26 -4.11
N ASN A 265 1.72 -16.82 -4.10
CA ASN A 265 2.33 -16.19 -2.92
C ASN A 265 1.59 -14.92 -2.50
N ALA A 266 1.19 -14.07 -3.45
CA ALA A 266 0.40 -12.88 -3.17
C ALA A 266 -0.97 -13.23 -2.56
N PHE A 267 -1.69 -14.20 -3.14
CA PHE A 267 -3.02 -14.60 -2.67
C PHE A 267 -2.96 -15.21 -1.26
N ARG A 268 -1.96 -16.06 -0.99
CA ARG A 268 -1.71 -16.59 0.37
C ARG A 268 -1.40 -15.47 1.35
N ARG A 269 -0.59 -14.47 0.96
CA ARG A 269 -0.27 -13.30 1.81
C ARG A 269 -1.48 -12.42 2.10
N TRP A 270 -2.48 -12.39 1.22
CA TRP A 270 -3.77 -11.74 1.47
C TRP A 270 -4.69 -12.55 2.40
N GLY A 271 -4.25 -13.72 2.88
CA GLY A 271 -5.00 -14.56 3.81
C GLY A 271 -6.10 -15.37 3.16
N VAL A 272 -6.05 -15.59 1.84
CA VAL A 272 -7.07 -16.35 1.10
C VAL A 272 -7.00 -17.84 1.50
N THR A 273 -8.12 -18.39 1.96
CA THR A 273 -8.29 -19.78 2.37
C THR A 273 -8.74 -20.64 1.18
N ALA A 274 -7.89 -21.54 0.69
CA ALA A 274 -8.15 -22.37 -0.49
C ALA A 274 -7.33 -23.68 -0.49
N ASP A 275 -7.65 -24.61 -1.41
CA ASP A 275 -6.84 -25.80 -1.71
C ASP A 275 -5.57 -25.42 -2.48
N TRP A 276 -4.59 -24.88 -1.77
CA TRP A 276 -3.34 -24.46 -2.40
C TRP A 276 -2.42 -25.61 -2.81
N GLU A 277 -2.65 -26.82 -2.32
CA GLU A 277 -1.86 -28.01 -2.63
C GLU A 277 -2.26 -28.62 -3.97
N ASN A 278 -3.54 -28.47 -4.35
CA ASN A 278 -4.05 -29.04 -5.57
C ASN A 278 -4.77 -28.02 -6.46
N PRO A 279 -4.04 -26.99 -6.95
CA PRO A 279 -4.60 -26.04 -7.88
C PRO A 279 -4.88 -26.70 -9.23
N TYR A 280 -5.88 -26.21 -9.95
CA TYR A 280 -6.12 -26.66 -11.33
C TYR A 280 -5.40 -25.73 -12.31
N ILE A 281 -4.68 -26.31 -13.26
CA ILE A 281 -3.81 -25.55 -14.17
C ILE A 281 -4.12 -25.98 -15.60
N THR A 282 -4.45 -25.04 -16.48
CA THR A 282 -4.93 -25.36 -17.84
C THR A 282 -3.85 -26.01 -18.71
N LYS A 283 -2.55 -25.81 -18.41
CA LYS A 283 -1.44 -26.51 -19.09
C LYS A 283 -1.18 -27.94 -18.62
N SER A 284 -1.87 -28.42 -17.57
CA SER A 284 -1.68 -29.78 -17.07
C SER A 284 -2.25 -30.82 -18.04
N SER A 285 -1.54 -31.94 -18.22
CA SER A 285 -1.97 -32.98 -19.16
C SER A 285 -3.37 -33.52 -18.86
N LYS A 286 -3.73 -33.65 -17.57
CA LYS A 286 -5.07 -34.08 -17.14
C LYS A 286 -6.16 -33.09 -17.55
N TYR A 287 -5.90 -31.79 -17.43
CA TYR A 287 -6.86 -30.76 -17.85
C TYR A 287 -7.03 -30.75 -19.36
N VAL A 288 -5.93 -30.82 -20.11
CA VAL A 288 -5.95 -30.86 -21.58
C VAL A 288 -6.67 -32.11 -22.09
N ALA A 289 -6.43 -33.28 -21.48
CA ALA A 289 -7.15 -34.50 -21.82
C ALA A 289 -8.67 -34.34 -21.63
N ALA A 290 -9.10 -33.83 -20.47
CA ALA A 290 -10.51 -33.57 -20.21
C ALA A 290 -11.12 -32.55 -21.20
N GLN A 291 -10.37 -31.53 -21.58
CA GLN A 291 -10.78 -30.55 -22.61
C GLN A 291 -10.98 -31.22 -23.97
N LEU A 292 -10.06 -32.10 -24.38
CA LEU A 292 -10.14 -32.86 -25.63
C LEU A 292 -11.32 -33.84 -25.63
N ASP A 293 -11.61 -34.49 -24.51
CA ASP A 293 -12.77 -35.38 -24.38
C ASP A 293 -14.09 -34.62 -24.57
N ILE A 294 -14.20 -33.42 -24.00
CA ILE A 294 -15.37 -32.55 -24.20
C ILE A 294 -15.46 -32.13 -25.68
N PHE A 295 -14.35 -31.72 -26.27
CA PHE A 295 -14.31 -31.33 -27.68
C PHE A 295 -14.74 -32.48 -28.60
N ALA A 296 -14.26 -33.69 -28.35
CA ALA A 296 -14.65 -34.89 -29.10
C ALA A 296 -16.16 -35.13 -29.02
N LYS A 297 -16.76 -35.03 -27.82
CA LYS A 297 -18.22 -35.13 -27.65
C LYS A 297 -18.99 -34.06 -28.43
N LEU A 298 -18.50 -32.83 -28.47
CA LEU A 298 -19.12 -31.75 -29.25
C LEU A 298 -19.05 -32.04 -30.76
N VAL A 299 -17.95 -32.63 -31.23
CA VAL A 299 -17.80 -33.07 -32.63
C VAL A 299 -18.76 -34.22 -32.95
N GLU A 300 -18.85 -35.23 -32.08
CA GLU A 300 -19.77 -36.37 -32.23
C GLU A 300 -21.23 -35.92 -32.30
N GLN A 301 -21.59 -34.91 -31.51
CA GLN A 301 -22.92 -34.28 -31.53
C GLN A 301 -23.14 -33.32 -32.71
N LYS A 302 -22.17 -33.19 -33.62
CA LYS A 302 -22.21 -32.27 -34.78
C LYS A 302 -22.40 -30.80 -34.39
N LEU A 303 -21.93 -30.41 -33.20
CA LEU A 303 -21.94 -29.02 -32.72
C LEU A 303 -20.70 -28.23 -33.17
N VAL A 304 -19.70 -28.91 -33.73
CA VAL A 304 -18.47 -28.32 -34.26
C VAL A 304 -18.48 -28.41 -35.78
N TYR A 305 -18.26 -27.28 -36.45
CA TYR A 305 -18.16 -27.19 -37.90
C TYR A 305 -17.06 -26.20 -38.31
N ARG A 306 -16.67 -26.24 -39.59
CA ARG A 306 -15.68 -25.32 -40.16
C ARG A 306 -16.35 -24.46 -41.22
N SER A 307 -16.15 -23.15 -41.14
CA SER A 307 -16.64 -22.18 -42.13
C SER A 307 -15.68 -21.00 -42.22
N PHE A 308 -15.78 -20.24 -43.31
CA PHE A 308 -15.14 -18.93 -43.43
C PHE A 308 -16.03 -17.87 -42.77
N LYS A 309 -15.42 -17.00 -41.97
CA LYS A 309 -16.09 -15.88 -41.31
C LYS A 309 -15.12 -14.69 -41.29
N PRO A 310 -15.57 -13.45 -41.55
CA PRO A 310 -14.80 -12.27 -41.24
C PRO A 310 -14.51 -12.20 -39.74
N VAL A 311 -13.24 -12.08 -39.38
CA VAL A 311 -12.77 -11.97 -37.99
C VAL A 311 -11.85 -10.77 -37.87
N TYR A 312 -11.74 -10.22 -36.66
CA TYR A 312 -10.67 -9.28 -36.39
C TYR A 312 -9.34 -9.98 -36.59
N TRP A 313 -8.46 -9.40 -37.39
CA TRP A 313 -7.16 -9.96 -37.74
C TRP A 313 -6.08 -8.94 -37.44
N SER A 314 -5.03 -9.37 -36.74
CA SER A 314 -3.87 -8.54 -36.46
C SER A 314 -2.74 -8.86 -37.44
N PRO A 315 -2.39 -7.96 -38.38
CA PRO A 315 -1.26 -8.17 -39.29
C PRO A 315 0.09 -8.21 -38.58
N SER A 316 0.19 -7.60 -37.38
CA SER A 316 1.43 -7.63 -36.60
C SER A 316 1.64 -8.98 -35.90
N SER A 317 0.56 -9.59 -35.42
CA SER A 317 0.58 -10.87 -34.70
C SER A 317 0.27 -12.08 -35.59
N ASN A 318 -0.17 -11.86 -36.85
CA ASN A 318 -0.56 -12.88 -37.81
C ASN A 318 -1.58 -13.90 -37.26
N THR A 319 -2.54 -13.41 -36.48
CA THR A 319 -3.59 -14.23 -35.89
C THR A 319 -4.91 -13.46 -35.81
N ALA A 320 -6.00 -14.21 -35.73
CA ALA A 320 -7.29 -13.68 -35.39
C ALA A 320 -7.33 -13.24 -33.92
N LEU A 321 -8.06 -12.17 -33.64
CA LEU A 321 -8.28 -11.64 -32.29
C LEU A 321 -9.76 -11.75 -31.90
N ALA A 322 -10.02 -11.98 -30.63
CA ALA A 322 -11.34 -11.80 -30.05
C ALA A 322 -11.61 -10.31 -29.82
N GLU A 323 -12.89 -9.92 -29.78
CA GLU A 323 -13.30 -8.53 -29.52
C GLU A 323 -12.77 -8.03 -28.17
N SER A 324 -12.76 -8.90 -27.15
CA SER A 324 -12.22 -8.58 -25.82
C SER A 324 -10.71 -8.32 -25.79
N GLU A 325 -9.99 -8.66 -26.87
CA GLU A 325 -8.55 -8.40 -27.01
C GLU A 325 -8.26 -7.09 -27.74
N LEU A 326 -9.30 -6.38 -28.21
CA LEU A 326 -9.14 -5.12 -28.93
C LEU A 326 -9.03 -3.94 -27.97
N GLU A 327 -8.10 -3.03 -28.29
CA GLU A 327 -7.99 -1.72 -27.67
C GLU A 327 -8.25 -0.65 -28.74
N TYR A 328 -9.14 0.30 -28.43
CA TYR A 328 -9.50 1.37 -29.35
C TYR A 328 -8.53 2.55 -29.18
N ASN A 329 -7.89 2.97 -30.28
CA ASN A 329 -7.03 4.14 -30.31
C ASN A 329 -7.79 5.34 -30.85
N GLU A 330 -8.20 6.25 -29.97
CA GLU A 330 -8.92 7.49 -30.33
C GLU A 330 -8.11 8.42 -31.25
N LYS A 331 -6.77 8.28 -31.28
CA LYS A 331 -5.90 9.08 -32.14
C LYS A 331 -5.79 8.51 -33.56
N HIS A 332 -6.43 7.38 -33.86
CA HIS A 332 -6.39 6.80 -35.19
C HIS A 332 -7.09 7.72 -36.19
N GLN A 333 -6.39 8.05 -37.27
CA GLN A 333 -6.94 8.80 -38.40
C GLN A 333 -7.11 7.86 -39.58
N SER A 334 -8.30 7.90 -40.21
CA SER A 334 -8.61 7.10 -41.39
C SER A 334 -8.86 8.02 -42.59
N THR A 335 -8.46 7.57 -43.77
CA THR A 335 -8.76 8.27 -45.02
C THR A 335 -10.24 8.09 -45.38
N SER A 336 -11.00 9.18 -45.38
CA SER A 336 -12.41 9.20 -45.80
C SER A 336 -12.50 9.54 -47.28
N VAL A 337 -13.17 8.69 -48.07
CA VAL A 337 -13.35 8.90 -49.51
C VAL A 337 -14.82 8.77 -49.90
N TYR A 338 -15.23 9.60 -50.86
CA TYR A 338 -16.45 9.41 -51.63
C TYR A 338 -16.10 8.76 -52.96
N PHE A 339 -16.73 7.65 -53.28
CA PHE A 339 -16.47 6.91 -54.52
C PHE A 339 -17.75 6.81 -55.36
N ARG A 340 -17.61 6.99 -56.67
CA ARG A 340 -18.72 6.98 -57.63
C ARG A 340 -18.71 5.68 -58.41
N PHE A 341 -19.68 4.80 -58.14
CA PHE A 341 -19.87 3.59 -58.92
C PHE A 341 -20.77 3.87 -60.10
N LYS A 342 -20.24 3.73 -61.32
CA LYS A 342 -21.04 3.86 -62.54
C LYS A 342 -22.12 2.79 -62.56
N LEU A 343 -23.38 3.21 -62.67
CA LEU A 343 -24.50 2.30 -62.84
C LEU A 343 -24.57 1.85 -64.29
N ILE A 344 -24.52 0.54 -64.49
CA ILE A 344 -24.73 -0.10 -65.79
C ILE A 344 -26.18 -0.56 -65.90
N ASN A 345 -26.73 -0.56 -67.12
CA ASN A 345 -28.12 -0.96 -67.38
C ASN A 345 -29.15 -0.17 -66.54
N PHE A 346 -28.87 1.11 -66.30
CA PHE A 346 -29.74 2.01 -65.55
C PHE A 346 -30.08 3.21 -66.43
N SER A 347 -31.37 3.49 -66.55
CA SER A 347 -31.92 4.51 -67.44
C SER A 347 -32.83 5.48 -66.69
N SER A 348 -33.14 6.62 -67.30
CA SER A 348 -34.08 7.58 -66.73
C SER A 348 -35.49 7.01 -66.53
N SER A 349 -35.89 5.99 -67.30
CA SER A 349 -37.17 5.28 -67.12
C SER A 349 -37.22 4.41 -65.87
N ASP A 350 -36.08 4.02 -65.30
CA ASP A 350 -36.02 3.22 -64.07
C ASP A 350 -36.26 4.06 -62.81
N VAL A 351 -36.44 5.37 -62.96
CA VAL A 351 -36.58 6.34 -61.86
C VAL A 351 -37.87 7.14 -62.03
N GLU A 352 -38.99 6.62 -61.50
CA GLU A 352 -40.31 7.28 -61.57
C GLU A 352 -40.33 8.72 -61.00
N TRP A 353 -39.42 9.03 -60.08
CA TRP A 353 -39.31 10.34 -59.43
C TRP A 353 -38.29 11.28 -60.11
N ALA A 354 -37.68 10.89 -61.23
CA ALA A 354 -36.80 11.74 -62.04
C ALA A 354 -37.56 12.80 -62.86
N ILE A 355 -38.63 13.36 -62.28
CA ILE A 355 -39.38 14.46 -62.87
C ILE A 355 -38.44 15.67 -62.96
N GLY A 356 -38.06 16.04 -64.18
CA GLY A 356 -37.16 17.17 -64.46
C GLY A 356 -35.69 16.81 -64.69
N VAL A 357 -35.31 15.53 -64.67
CA VAL A 357 -33.99 15.08 -65.14
C VAL A 357 -33.92 15.24 -66.65
N PRO A 358 -33.00 16.06 -67.21
CA PRO A 358 -32.89 16.24 -68.66
C PRO A 358 -32.73 14.88 -69.35
N SER A 359 -33.50 14.66 -70.41
CA SER A 359 -33.49 13.44 -71.24
C SER A 359 -32.12 13.11 -71.88
N LYS A 360 -31.11 13.97 -71.67
CA LYS A 360 -29.73 13.82 -72.14
C LYS A 360 -28.74 13.28 -71.09
N LEU A 361 -29.15 12.99 -69.86
CA LEU A 361 -28.23 12.39 -68.88
C LEU A 361 -27.94 10.93 -69.24
N THR A 362 -26.71 10.68 -69.71
CA THR A 362 -26.29 9.38 -70.26
C THR A 362 -25.59 8.49 -69.25
N GLN A 363 -25.21 9.01 -68.07
CA GLN A 363 -24.46 8.25 -67.06
C GLN A 363 -24.97 8.56 -65.66
N PHE A 364 -25.31 7.50 -64.94
CA PHE A 364 -25.69 7.55 -63.53
C PHE A 364 -24.58 6.94 -62.68
N PHE A 365 -24.35 7.54 -61.52
CA PHE A 365 -23.39 7.04 -60.55
C PHE A 365 -24.06 6.90 -59.18
N ALA A 366 -23.82 5.77 -58.53
CA ALA A 366 -24.11 5.62 -57.12
C ALA A 366 -22.95 6.20 -56.32
N LEU A 367 -23.22 7.26 -55.56
CA LEU A 367 -22.24 7.87 -54.65
C LEU A 367 -22.20 7.06 -53.34
N THR A 368 -21.04 6.54 -53.00
CA THR A 368 -20.79 5.80 -51.76
C THR A 368 -19.71 6.49 -50.92
N TRP A 369 -19.70 6.21 -49.63
CA TRP A 369 -18.71 6.73 -48.68
C TRP A 369 -18.05 5.58 -47.94
N THR A 370 -16.73 5.66 -47.73
CA THR A 370 -15.99 4.70 -46.90
C THR A 370 -14.77 5.34 -46.24
N THR A 371 -14.41 4.84 -45.05
CA THR A 371 -13.16 5.15 -44.34
C THR A 371 -12.07 4.10 -44.58
N THR A 372 -12.36 3.06 -45.38
CA THR A 372 -11.42 1.97 -45.70
C THR A 372 -11.25 1.83 -47.22
N PRO A 373 -10.55 2.75 -47.91
CA PRO A 373 -10.42 2.74 -49.37
C PRO A 373 -9.82 1.44 -49.93
N TRP A 374 -9.00 0.75 -49.14
CA TRP A 374 -8.42 -0.55 -49.51
C TRP A 374 -9.46 -1.66 -49.74
N THR A 375 -10.71 -1.46 -49.30
CA THR A 375 -11.82 -2.40 -49.55
C THR A 375 -12.52 -2.18 -50.90
N LEU A 376 -12.32 -1.03 -51.55
CA LEU A 376 -12.99 -0.69 -52.81
C LEU A 376 -12.74 -1.70 -53.95
N PRO A 377 -11.50 -2.22 -54.17
CA PRO A 377 -11.26 -3.23 -55.20
C PRO A 377 -11.99 -4.56 -54.96
N LEU A 378 -12.47 -4.80 -53.73
CA LEU A 378 -13.17 -6.01 -53.32
C LEU A 378 -14.69 -5.77 -53.16
N ASN A 379 -15.22 -4.67 -53.70
CA ASN A 379 -16.65 -4.39 -53.65
C ASN A 379 -17.44 -5.42 -54.46
N ASN A 380 -18.42 -6.07 -53.81
CA ASN A 380 -19.31 -7.04 -54.46
C ASN A 380 -20.73 -6.49 -54.69
N ALA A 381 -21.14 -5.48 -53.92
CA ALA A 381 -22.48 -4.91 -54.00
C ALA A 381 -22.52 -3.50 -53.38
N ILE A 382 -23.54 -2.74 -53.78
CA ILE A 382 -23.95 -1.50 -53.13
C ILE A 382 -25.27 -1.78 -52.43
N CYS A 383 -25.29 -1.62 -51.11
CA CYS A 383 -26.49 -1.80 -50.30
C CYS A 383 -27.22 -0.47 -50.13
N VAL A 384 -28.51 -0.44 -50.43
CA VAL A 384 -29.40 0.72 -50.20
C VAL A 384 -30.52 0.32 -49.25
N SER A 385 -30.99 1.26 -48.43
CA SER A 385 -32.08 1.01 -47.50
C SER A 385 -33.41 1.36 -48.14
N PRO A 386 -34.41 0.45 -48.19
CA PRO A 386 -35.72 0.76 -48.76
C PRO A 386 -36.49 1.83 -47.96
N ALA A 387 -36.09 2.12 -46.72
CA ALA A 387 -36.73 3.11 -45.86
C ALA A 387 -36.21 4.55 -46.09
N ILE A 388 -35.10 4.73 -46.82
CA ILE A 388 -34.49 6.04 -47.04
C ILE A 388 -34.92 6.58 -48.40
N LYS A 389 -35.31 7.85 -48.45
CA LYS A 389 -35.56 8.56 -49.70
C LYS A 389 -34.22 9.02 -50.27
N TYR A 390 -33.86 8.50 -51.44
CA TYR A 390 -32.68 8.92 -52.18
C TYR A 390 -33.04 10.01 -53.18
N SER A 391 -32.04 10.79 -53.59
CA SER A 391 -32.21 11.86 -54.56
C SER A 391 -31.10 11.78 -55.61
N VAL A 392 -31.46 12.11 -56.85
CA VAL A 392 -30.55 12.17 -57.99
C VAL A 392 -30.17 13.63 -58.10
N ILE A 393 -28.87 13.88 -58.04
CA ILE A 393 -28.29 15.19 -58.23
C ILE A 393 -27.55 15.21 -59.56
N GLN A 394 -27.76 16.26 -60.34
CA GLN A 394 -26.92 16.54 -61.48
C GLN A 394 -25.68 17.27 -60.98
N LEU A 395 -24.51 16.68 -61.22
CA LEU A 395 -23.24 17.35 -61.04
C LEU A 395 -22.83 17.93 -62.40
N GLU A 396 -22.49 19.22 -62.42
CA GLU A 396 -21.81 19.86 -63.54
C GLU A 396 -20.34 19.39 -63.50
N ASP A 397 -20.05 18.20 -64.00
CA ASP A 397 -18.68 17.68 -63.96
C ASP A 397 -17.82 18.35 -65.03
N ASP A 398 -16.75 19.00 -64.58
CA ASP A 398 -15.50 19.20 -65.34
C ASP A 398 -14.29 18.67 -64.52
N ILE A 399 -14.50 17.63 -63.70
CA ILE A 399 -13.42 16.99 -62.94
C ILE A 399 -12.96 15.73 -63.68
N LYS A 400 -11.90 15.91 -64.48
CA LYS A 400 -11.13 14.86 -65.16
C LYS A 400 -10.53 13.83 -64.21
#